data_AF-A0A1I3UBD8-F1
#
_entry.id   AF-A0A1I3UBD8-F1
#
_cell.length_a   1.000
_cell.length_b   1.000
_cell.length_c   1.000
_cell.angle_alpha   90.00
_cell.angle_beta   90.00
_cell.angle_gamma   90.00
#
_symmetry.space_group_name_H-M   'P 1'
#
loop_
_entity.id
_entity.type
_entity.pdbx_description
1 polymer ?
#
loop_
_entity_poly.entity_id
_entity_poly.type
_entity_poly.pdbx_seq_one_letter_code
_entity_poly.pdbx_strand_id
1 'polypeptide(L)'
;MNDDGYTLAEMLAALAILGMAIGGLGLVVSLIARQQLTANRTHMQLLNGRAADRALTLWLADVDAETLTGDSRSLSAACGLASCSALLEADKARTALILKGRLGPARRFRLRQRDVRFGYVADQGVVAGWPQPAVSGEEGLKETLHAVRLAAPGAAVPLAVARAWTREPRDCQFDAIIGACRVAAP
;
A
#
# COMPACT_ATOMS: atom_id res chain seq x y z
N MET A 1 -23.47 5.28 -75.91
CA MET A 1 -22.20 5.79 -76.46
C MET A 1 -22.37 7.27 -76.68
N ASN A 2 -21.82 8.18 -75.89
CA ASN A 2 -20.81 8.10 -74.81
C ASN A 2 -21.33 8.96 -73.63
N ASP A 3 -21.24 8.55 -72.37
CA ASP A 3 -20.06 8.18 -71.56
C ASP A 3 -19.14 9.34 -71.15
N ASP A 4 -19.67 10.55 -70.93
CA ASP A 4 -18.90 11.67 -70.34
C ASP A 4 -19.58 12.34 -69.12
N GLY A 5 -20.58 11.68 -68.51
CA GLY A 5 -21.17 12.10 -67.24
C GLY A 5 -20.48 11.52 -66.00
N TYR A 6 -19.41 10.75 -66.19
CA TYR A 6 -18.85 9.83 -65.20
C TYR A 6 -17.80 10.45 -64.26
N THR A 7 -17.48 11.74 -64.37
CA THR A 7 -16.24 12.26 -63.74
C THR A 7 -16.45 13.24 -62.59
N LEU A 8 -17.60 13.92 -62.49
CA LEU A 8 -17.83 14.93 -61.44
C LEU A 8 -18.67 14.41 -60.27
N ALA A 9 -19.77 13.73 -60.56
CA ALA A 9 -20.64 13.18 -59.51
C ALA A 9 -19.95 12.04 -58.75
N GLU A 10 -19.18 11.20 -59.44
CA GLU A 10 -18.46 10.09 -58.84
C GLU A 10 -17.26 10.56 -58.01
N MET A 11 -16.54 11.60 -58.44
CA MET A 11 -15.49 12.23 -57.62
C MET A 11 -16.05 12.92 -56.37
N LEU A 12 -17.21 13.59 -56.47
CA LEU A 12 -17.88 14.18 -55.30
C LEU A 12 -18.36 13.10 -54.32
N ALA A 13 -18.89 11.98 -54.83
CA ALA A 13 -19.26 10.84 -54.00
C ALA A 13 -18.03 10.23 -53.31
N ALA A 14 -16.93 10.04 -54.04
CA ALA A 14 -15.68 9.54 -53.48
C ALA A 14 -15.11 10.46 -52.39
N LEU A 15 -15.15 11.79 -52.60
CA LEU A 15 -14.72 12.79 -51.61
C LEU A 15 -15.62 12.82 -50.37
N ALA A 16 -16.93 12.67 -50.53
CA ALA A 16 -17.87 12.60 -49.42
C ALA A 16 -17.64 11.34 -48.56
N ILE A 17 -17.40 10.19 -49.21
CA ILE A 17 -17.07 8.93 -48.52
C ILE A 17 -15.74 9.05 -47.77
N LEU A 18 -14.72 9.66 -48.39
CA LEU A 18 -13.43 9.94 -47.75
C LEU A 18 -13.56 10.89 -46.55
N GLY A 19 -14.35 11.96 -46.68
CA GLY A 19 -14.62 12.91 -45.60
C GLY A 19 -15.33 12.28 -44.41
N MET A 20 -16.34 11.44 -44.67
CA MET A 20 -17.04 10.69 -43.62
C MET A 20 -16.15 9.65 -42.94
N ALA A 21 -15.27 8.97 -43.69
CA ALA A 21 -14.31 8.03 -43.12
C ALA A 21 -13.28 8.72 -42.20
N ILE A 22 -12.73 9.87 -42.62
CA ILE A 22 -11.79 10.66 -41.81
C ILE A 22 -12.49 11.26 -40.57
N GLY A 23 -13.72 11.75 -40.72
CA GLY A 23 -14.53 12.24 -39.59
C GLY A 23 -14.83 11.14 -38.56
N GLY A 24 -15.12 9.92 -39.03
CA GLY A 24 -15.31 8.73 -38.19
C GLY A 24 -14.04 8.35 -37.41
N LEU A 25 -12.87 8.42 -38.05
CA LEU A 25 -11.58 8.17 -37.40
C LEU A 25 -11.28 9.17 -36.27
N GLY A 26 -11.60 10.45 -36.47
CA GLY A 26 -11.43 11.48 -35.44
C GLY A 26 -12.27 11.21 -34.18
N LEU A 27 -13.50 10.74 -34.35
CA LEU A 27 -14.38 10.35 -33.23
C LEU A 27 -13.82 9.14 -32.47
N VAL A 28 -13.33 8.12 -33.18
CA VAL A 28 -12.70 6.93 -32.57
C VAL A 28 -11.45 7.30 -31.78
N VAL A 29 -10.58 8.15 -32.32
CA VAL A 29 -9.37 8.63 -31.62
C VAL A 29 -9.74 9.40 -30.35
N SER A 30 -10.78 10.24 -30.39
CA SER A 30 -11.25 10.98 -29.22
C SER A 30 -11.78 10.06 -28.11
N LEU A 31 -12.45 8.97 -28.49
CA LEU A 31 -12.99 7.96 -27.59
C LEU A 31 -11.86 7.14 -26.95
N ILE A 32 -10.88 6.71 -27.75
CA ILE A 32 -9.68 6.01 -27.28
C ILE A 32 -8.89 6.90 -26.31
N ALA A 33 -8.70 8.18 -26.61
CA ALA A 33 -8.01 9.11 -25.72
C ALA A 33 -8.73 9.26 -24.37
N ARG A 34 -10.06 9.35 -24.37
CA ARG A 34 -10.88 9.40 -23.13
C ARG A 34 -10.79 8.11 -22.33
N GLN A 35 -10.81 6.96 -23.00
CA GLN A 35 -10.66 5.65 -22.37
C GLN A 35 -9.25 5.47 -21.78
N GLN A 36 -8.20 5.87 -22.52
CA GLN A 36 -6.81 5.84 -22.04
C GLN A 36 -6.62 6.74 -20.82
N LEU A 37 -7.17 7.96 -20.82
CA LEU A 37 -7.11 8.84 -19.66
C LEU A 37 -7.82 8.24 -18.43
N THR A 38 -8.93 7.53 -18.66
CA THR A 38 -9.68 6.88 -17.58
C THR A 38 -8.94 5.67 -17.04
N ALA A 39 -8.38 4.83 -17.92
CA ALA A 39 -7.54 3.69 -17.57
C ALA A 39 -6.25 4.11 -16.86
N ASN A 40 -5.62 5.20 -17.29
CA ASN A 40 -4.42 5.71 -16.67
C ASN A 40 -4.72 6.30 -15.28
N ARG A 41 -5.86 6.97 -15.14
CA ARG A 41 -6.36 7.38 -13.82
C ARG A 41 -6.54 6.17 -12.92
N THR A 42 -7.34 5.17 -13.30
CA THR A 42 -7.61 3.94 -12.52
C THR A 42 -6.33 3.17 -12.18
N HIS A 43 -5.41 3.02 -13.12
CA HIS A 43 -4.11 2.40 -12.90
C HIS A 43 -3.30 3.14 -11.83
N MET A 44 -3.18 4.46 -11.94
CA MET A 44 -2.54 5.30 -10.91
C MET A 44 -3.28 5.24 -9.57
N GLN A 45 -4.58 4.96 -9.55
CA GLN A 45 -5.33 4.77 -8.30
C GLN A 45 -4.93 3.50 -7.57
N LEU A 46 -4.81 2.39 -8.31
CA LEU A 46 -4.41 1.09 -7.75
C LEU A 46 -2.96 1.12 -7.26
N LEU A 47 -2.07 1.79 -7.99
CA LEU A 47 -0.67 1.94 -7.60
C LEU A 47 -0.51 2.71 -6.29
N ASN A 48 -1.23 3.83 -6.11
CA ASN A 48 -1.10 4.64 -4.90
C ASN A 48 -1.67 3.95 -3.65
N GLY A 49 -2.77 3.21 -3.78
CA GLY A 49 -3.33 2.42 -2.67
C GLY A 49 -2.38 1.29 -2.24
N ARG A 50 -1.83 0.55 -3.20
CA ARG A 50 -0.86 -0.53 -2.93
C ARG A 50 0.51 -0.01 -2.48
N ALA A 51 0.88 1.22 -2.82
CA ALA A 51 2.15 1.80 -2.41
C ALA A 51 2.23 2.01 -0.90
N ALA A 52 1.14 2.48 -0.25
CA ALA A 52 1.12 2.65 1.20
C ALA A 52 1.18 1.31 1.94
N ASP A 53 0.42 0.31 1.47
CA ASP A 53 0.45 -1.04 2.01
C ASP A 53 1.84 -1.66 1.93
N ARG A 54 2.42 -1.71 0.72
CA ARG A 54 3.78 -2.23 0.50
C ARG A 54 4.83 -1.46 1.30
N ALA A 55 4.72 -0.12 1.37
CA ALA A 55 5.68 0.69 2.11
C ALA A 55 5.61 0.41 3.62
N LEU A 56 4.41 0.22 4.18
CA LEU A 56 4.23 -0.16 5.58
C LEU A 56 4.76 -1.58 5.83
N THR A 57 4.46 -2.54 4.95
CA THR A 57 4.99 -3.92 5.07
C THR A 57 6.51 -3.95 5.07
N LEU A 58 7.15 -3.22 4.15
CA LEU A 58 8.62 -3.15 4.09
C LEU A 58 9.21 -2.44 5.30
N TRP A 59 8.57 -1.36 5.76
CA TRP A 59 9.00 -0.67 6.97
C TRP A 59 8.93 -1.59 8.20
N LEU A 60 7.85 -2.37 8.33
CA LEU A 60 7.66 -3.28 9.46
C LEU A 60 8.64 -4.47 9.43
N ALA A 61 9.11 -4.87 8.25
CA ALA A 61 10.14 -5.91 8.10
C ALA A 61 11.55 -5.44 8.51
N ASP A 62 11.80 -4.13 8.48
CA ASP A 62 13.10 -3.52 8.83
C ASP A 62 13.22 -3.14 10.32
N VAL A 63 12.12 -3.19 11.07
CA VAL A 63 12.09 -2.85 12.50
C VAL A 63 12.05 -4.09 13.39
N ASP A 64 12.45 -3.92 14.64
CA ASP A 64 12.30 -4.94 15.67
C ASP A 64 10.90 -4.87 16.28
N ALA A 65 10.07 -5.87 15.95
CA ALA A 65 8.69 -5.97 16.39
C ALA A 65 8.55 -6.04 17.92
N GLU A 66 9.54 -6.56 18.65
CA GLU A 66 9.49 -6.64 20.11
C GLU A 66 9.62 -5.27 20.79
N THR A 67 10.27 -4.33 20.11
CA THR A 67 10.46 -2.95 20.60
C THR A 67 9.37 -2.00 20.09
N LEU A 68 8.38 -2.53 19.35
CA LEU A 68 7.36 -1.72 18.74
C LEU A 68 6.46 -1.12 19.80
N THR A 69 6.25 0.19 19.72
CA THR A 69 5.33 0.94 20.56
C THR A 69 4.54 1.91 19.69
N GLY A 70 3.32 2.27 20.07
CA GLY A 70 2.55 3.25 19.35
C GLY A 70 1.09 3.37 19.77
N ASP A 71 0.43 4.32 19.14
CA ASP A 71 -0.98 4.65 19.30
C ASP A 71 -1.68 4.73 17.93
N SER A 72 -2.93 5.18 17.94
CA SER A 72 -3.73 5.30 16.71
C SER A 72 -3.16 6.27 15.66
N ARG A 73 -2.12 7.06 15.97
CA ARG A 73 -1.55 8.10 15.11
C ARG A 73 -0.07 7.93 14.82
N SER A 74 0.66 7.23 15.66
CA SER A 74 2.10 7.11 15.58
C SER A 74 2.53 5.75 16.06
N LEU A 75 3.61 5.23 15.48
CA LEU A 75 4.29 4.07 16.00
C LEU A 75 5.79 4.23 15.80
N SER A 76 6.56 3.61 16.69
CA SER A 76 8.01 3.63 16.69
C SER A 76 8.54 2.27 17.09
N ALA A 77 9.72 1.94 16.59
CA ALA A 77 10.42 0.71 16.91
C ALA A 77 11.92 0.92 16.72
N ALA A 78 12.73 0.09 17.36
CA ALA A 78 14.16 0.02 17.08
C ALA A 78 14.39 -0.54 15.67
N CYS A 79 15.38 -0.02 14.96
CA CYS A 79 15.80 -0.51 13.65
C CYS A 79 17.33 -0.52 13.56
N GLY A 80 17.94 -1.47 14.26
CA GLY A 80 19.39 -1.51 14.51
C GLY A 80 19.75 -0.55 15.66
N LEU A 81 20.72 0.34 15.42
CA LEU A 81 21.15 1.35 16.41
C LEU A 81 20.29 2.64 16.40
N ALA A 82 19.30 2.73 15.52
CA ALA A 82 18.44 3.90 15.37
C ALA A 82 17.00 3.59 15.77
N SER A 83 16.21 4.64 15.98
CA SER A 83 14.75 4.55 16.11
C SER A 83 14.08 4.90 14.77
N CYS A 84 13.21 4.01 14.32
CA CYS A 84 12.35 4.18 13.16
C CYS A 84 10.96 4.60 13.62
N SER A 85 10.27 5.40 12.83
CA SER A 85 8.90 5.84 13.15
C SER A 85 7.98 5.86 11.94
N ALA A 86 6.70 5.64 12.19
CA ALA A 86 5.62 5.85 11.25
C ALA A 86 4.56 6.78 11.89
N LEU A 87 4.13 7.80 11.15
CA LEU A 87 3.24 8.86 11.64
C LEU A 87 2.09 9.09 10.66
N LEU A 88 0.91 9.36 11.18
CA LEU A 88 -0.26 9.77 10.42
C LEU A 88 -0.54 11.25 10.68
N GLU A 89 -0.27 12.07 9.68
CA GLU A 89 -0.57 13.51 9.72
C GLU A 89 -1.86 13.82 8.96
N ALA A 90 -2.67 14.74 9.52
CA ALA A 90 -3.76 15.33 8.78
C ALA A 90 -3.21 16.35 7.77
N ASP A 91 -3.50 16.15 6.49
CA ASP A 91 -3.15 17.04 5.37
C ASP A 91 -4.45 17.59 4.76
N LYS A 92 -4.96 18.68 5.36
CA LYS A 92 -6.20 19.37 4.99
C LYS A 92 -7.41 18.42 4.91
N ALA A 93 -7.63 17.83 3.74
CA ALA A 93 -8.73 16.97 3.38
C ALA A 93 -8.38 15.48 3.35
N ARG A 94 -7.16 15.10 3.72
CA ARG A 94 -6.61 13.74 3.59
C ARG A 94 -5.70 13.42 4.77
N THR A 95 -5.35 12.16 4.94
CA THR A 95 -4.28 11.74 5.86
C THR A 95 -3.01 11.42 5.06
N ALA A 96 -1.85 11.76 5.59
CA ALA A 96 -0.55 11.38 5.05
C ALA A 96 0.14 10.40 6.00
N LEU A 97 0.61 9.28 5.46
CA LEU A 97 1.49 8.34 6.15
C LEU A 97 2.93 8.78 5.92
N ILE A 98 3.67 9.02 6.99
CA ILE A 98 5.08 9.39 6.96
C ILE A 98 5.87 8.25 7.57
N LEU A 99 6.80 7.69 6.81
CA LEU A 99 7.66 6.57 7.23
C LEU A 99 9.10 7.05 7.32
N LYS A 100 9.69 6.97 8.50
CA LYS A 100 11.11 7.18 8.76
C LYS A 100 11.76 5.82 9.00
N GLY A 101 12.58 5.41 8.03
CA GLY A 101 13.40 4.20 8.13
C GLY A 101 14.75 4.46 8.80
N ARG A 102 15.59 3.42 8.85
CA ARG A 102 16.93 3.48 9.46
C ARG A 102 17.85 4.47 8.75
N LEU A 103 17.77 4.50 7.42
CA LEU A 103 18.61 5.31 6.55
C LEU A 103 17.75 6.13 5.61
N GLY A 104 18.18 7.37 5.36
CA GLY A 104 17.57 8.25 4.38
C GLY A 104 16.44 9.13 4.91
N PRO A 105 15.87 9.97 4.04
CA PRO A 105 14.81 10.91 4.41
C PRO A 105 13.50 10.19 4.71
N ALA A 106 12.65 10.85 5.50
CA ALA A 106 11.29 10.38 5.73
C ALA A 106 10.49 10.37 4.41
N ARG A 107 9.78 9.26 4.15
CA ARG A 107 8.96 9.08 2.95
C ARG A 107 7.51 9.41 3.30
N ARG A 108 6.87 10.28 2.50
CA ARG A 108 5.49 10.71 2.70
C ARG A 108 4.56 10.13 1.63
N PHE A 109 3.52 9.43 2.07
CA PHE A 109 2.49 8.81 1.24
C PHE A 109 1.13 9.46 1.54
N ARG A 110 0.49 10.06 0.52
CA ARG A 110 -0.84 10.65 0.69
C ARG A 110 -1.92 9.58 0.57
N LEU A 111 -2.67 9.38 1.64
CA LEU A 111 -3.85 8.50 1.67
C LEU A 111 -5.07 9.28 1.17
N ARG A 112 -6.08 8.57 0.66
CA ARG A 112 -7.30 9.22 0.14
C ARG A 112 -8.30 9.52 1.25
N GLN A 113 -8.34 8.63 2.22
CA GLN A 113 -9.25 8.66 3.35
C GLN A 113 -8.81 9.72 4.36
N ARG A 114 -9.80 10.26 5.06
CA ARG A 114 -9.60 11.09 6.25
C ARG A 114 -9.57 10.21 7.47
N ASP A 115 -9.01 10.75 8.55
CA ASP A 115 -9.01 10.13 9.88
C ASP A 115 -8.55 8.68 9.88
N VAL A 116 -7.56 8.36 9.03
CA VAL A 116 -6.90 7.06 9.06
C VAL A 116 -6.21 6.91 10.41
N ARG A 117 -6.31 5.71 10.98
CA ARG A 117 -5.72 5.33 12.26
C ARG A 117 -4.94 4.04 12.12
N PHE A 118 -3.88 3.93 12.90
CA PHE A 118 -3.25 2.64 13.19
C PHE A 118 -4.15 1.81 14.09
N GLY A 119 -4.14 0.50 13.86
CA GLY A 119 -4.65 -0.49 14.80
C GLY A 119 -3.68 -1.66 14.85
N TYR A 120 -3.60 -2.31 16.00
CA TYR A 120 -2.65 -3.37 16.29
C TYR A 120 -3.42 -4.66 16.46
N VAL A 121 -3.15 -5.63 15.59
CA VAL A 121 -3.80 -6.94 15.59
C VAL A 121 -2.96 -7.85 16.49
N ALA A 122 -3.55 -8.25 17.62
CA ALA A 122 -2.98 -9.15 18.61
C ALA A 122 -3.93 -10.35 18.82
N ASP A 123 -3.55 -11.24 19.73
CA ASP A 123 -4.32 -12.46 20.06
C ASP A 123 -5.77 -12.15 20.49
N GLN A 124 -5.96 -11.07 21.24
CA GLN A 124 -7.27 -10.65 21.75
C GLN A 124 -8.09 -9.84 20.73
N GLY A 125 -7.55 -9.63 19.52
CA GLY A 125 -8.18 -8.84 18.47
C GLY A 125 -7.45 -7.54 18.20
N VAL A 126 -8.18 -6.50 17.80
CA VAL A 126 -7.56 -5.25 17.34
C VAL A 126 -7.68 -4.14 18.37
N VAL A 127 -6.52 -3.66 18.81
CA VAL A 127 -6.38 -2.59 19.79
C VAL A 127 -5.87 -1.29 19.16
N ALA A 128 -6.12 -0.16 19.82
CA ALA A 128 -5.78 1.17 19.32
C ALA A 128 -4.38 1.66 19.74
N GLY A 129 -3.72 0.95 20.66
CA GLY A 129 -2.37 1.25 21.13
C GLY A 129 -1.62 -0.03 21.45
N TRP A 130 -0.30 0.02 21.33
CA TRP A 130 0.59 -1.11 21.56
C TRP A 130 1.86 -0.67 22.28
N PRO A 131 2.39 -1.47 23.22
CA PRO A 131 1.76 -2.64 23.84
C PRO A 131 0.53 -2.25 24.68
N GLN A 132 -0.38 -3.21 24.92
CA GLN A 132 -1.44 -3.00 25.92
C GLN A 132 -0.82 -3.03 27.32
N PRO A 133 -1.30 -2.17 28.26
CA PRO A 133 -0.86 -2.24 29.64
C PRO A 133 -1.28 -3.60 30.22
N ALA A 134 -0.37 -4.26 30.94
CA ALA A 134 -0.67 -5.51 31.62
C ALA A 134 -1.85 -5.31 32.56
N VAL A 135 -2.94 -6.04 32.33
CA VAL A 135 -4.11 -6.00 33.22
C VAL A 135 -3.68 -6.68 34.52
N SER A 136 -3.64 -5.92 35.60
CA SER A 136 -3.15 -6.35 36.91
C SER A 136 -3.93 -7.57 37.40
N GLY A 137 -3.32 -8.75 37.35
CA GLY A 137 -3.88 -10.00 37.91
C GLY A 137 -3.63 -11.24 37.05
N GLU A 138 -3.39 -11.10 35.76
CA GLU A 138 -2.96 -12.23 34.92
C GLU A 138 -1.44 -12.26 34.80
N GLU A 139 -0.88 -13.40 35.18
CA GLU A 139 0.54 -13.70 35.15
C GLU A 139 1.02 -13.71 33.68
N GLY A 140 1.45 -12.55 33.19
CA GLY A 140 2.48 -12.39 32.16
C GLY A 140 2.24 -13.08 30.81
N LEU A 141 1.01 -13.22 30.33
CA LEU A 141 0.79 -13.60 28.93
C LEU A 141 1.30 -12.46 28.04
N LYS A 142 2.53 -12.63 27.51
CA LYS A 142 3.15 -11.72 26.55
C LYS A 142 2.30 -11.74 25.29
N GLU A 143 1.41 -10.76 25.13
CA GLU A 143 0.61 -10.62 23.91
C GLU A 143 1.53 -10.53 22.70
N THR A 144 1.20 -11.29 21.66
CA THR A 144 1.98 -11.28 20.41
C THR A 144 1.33 -10.33 19.40
N LEU A 145 2.13 -9.39 18.88
CA LEU A 145 1.70 -8.55 17.77
C LEU A 145 1.75 -9.37 16.47
N HIS A 146 0.62 -9.56 15.83
CA HIS A 146 0.54 -10.27 14.54
C HIS A 146 0.62 -9.32 13.35
N ALA A 147 -0.02 -8.15 13.45
CA ALA A 147 -0.04 -7.18 12.36
C ALA A 147 -0.35 -5.75 12.82
N VAL A 148 0.09 -4.79 12.02
CA VAL A 148 -0.35 -3.40 12.08
C VAL A 148 -1.29 -3.13 10.91
N ARG A 149 -2.51 -2.67 11.20
CA ARG A 149 -3.50 -2.28 10.20
C ARG A 149 -3.63 -0.76 10.12
N LEU A 150 -3.89 -0.26 8.92
CA LEU A 150 -4.35 1.11 8.68
C LEU A 150 -5.83 1.07 8.30
N ALA A 151 -6.69 1.75 9.04
CA ALA A 151 -8.12 1.79 8.75
C ALA A 151 -8.68 3.21 8.92
N ALA A 152 -9.64 3.55 8.06
CA ALA A 152 -10.47 4.74 8.23
C ALA A 152 -11.78 4.34 8.93
N PRO A 153 -12.39 5.24 9.73
CA PRO A 153 -13.67 4.97 10.37
C PRO A 153 -14.74 4.66 9.31
N GLY A 154 -15.51 3.59 9.54
CA GLY A 154 -16.58 3.14 8.63
C GLY A 154 -16.11 2.44 7.35
N ALA A 155 -14.80 2.22 7.16
CA ALA A 155 -14.31 1.44 6.02
C ALA A 155 -14.54 -0.06 6.25
N ALA A 156 -15.19 -0.72 5.29
CA ALA A 156 -15.42 -2.18 5.35
C ALA A 156 -14.12 -2.99 5.20
N VAL A 157 -13.11 -2.43 4.52
CA VAL A 157 -11.81 -3.07 4.26
C VAL A 157 -10.70 -2.15 4.75
N PRO A 158 -9.68 -2.65 5.47
CA PRO A 158 -8.53 -1.85 5.86
C PRO A 158 -7.74 -1.36 4.64
N LEU A 159 -7.08 -0.22 4.79
CA LEU A 159 -6.27 0.40 3.74
C LEU A 159 -4.94 -0.32 3.54
N ALA A 160 -4.39 -0.85 4.63
CA ALA A 160 -3.16 -1.64 4.64
C ALA A 160 -3.17 -2.60 5.82
N VAL A 161 -2.51 -3.74 5.65
CA VAL A 161 -2.27 -4.72 6.73
C VAL A 161 -0.84 -5.23 6.61
N ALA A 162 0.04 -4.75 7.47
CA ALA A 162 1.43 -5.17 7.53
C ALA A 162 1.62 -6.19 8.64
N ARG A 163 2.08 -7.41 8.30
CA ARG A 163 2.37 -8.45 9.28
C ARG A 163 3.63 -8.13 10.06
N ALA A 164 3.55 -8.21 11.38
CA ALA A 164 4.71 -8.13 12.25
C ALA A 164 5.43 -9.49 12.22
N TRP A 165 6.72 -9.47 11.91
CA TRP A 165 7.54 -10.67 11.95
C TRP A 165 8.27 -10.67 13.28
N THR A 166 7.82 -11.49 14.22
CA THR A 166 8.66 -11.84 15.37
C THR A 166 9.84 -12.63 14.84
N ARG A 167 11.06 -12.18 15.11
CA ARG A 167 12.25 -12.97 14.79
C ARG A 167 12.15 -14.28 15.56
N GLU A 168 11.93 -15.37 14.83
CA GLU A 168 12.09 -16.69 15.40
C GLU A 168 13.56 -16.79 15.88
N PRO A 169 13.82 -17.22 17.13
CA PRO A 169 15.18 -17.36 17.63
C PRO A 169 15.93 -18.26 16.65
N ARG A 170 17.07 -17.77 16.16
CA ARG A 170 17.87 -18.40 15.09
C ARG A 170 18.47 -19.76 15.48
N ASP A 171 18.18 -20.27 16.66
CA ASP A 171 18.87 -21.41 17.25
C ASP A 171 18.35 -22.79 16.83
N CYS A 172 17.31 -22.93 15.99
CA CYS A 172 16.73 -24.27 15.77
C CYS A 172 16.29 -24.67 14.35
N GLN A 173 16.29 -23.81 13.33
CA GLN A 173 15.68 -24.23 12.04
C GLN A 173 16.64 -24.63 10.91
N PHE A 174 17.94 -24.31 10.98
CA PHE A 174 18.88 -24.66 9.89
C PHE A 174 20.11 -25.48 10.29
N ASP A 175 20.40 -25.66 11.57
CA ASP A 175 21.60 -26.41 12.04
C ASP A 175 21.32 -27.84 12.56
N ALA A 176 20.09 -28.33 12.46
CA ALA A 176 19.77 -29.72 12.79
C ALA A 176 20.41 -30.74 11.82
N ILE A 177 20.89 -30.30 10.65
CA ILE A 177 21.58 -31.17 9.68
C ILE A 177 23.08 -31.31 10.01
N ILE A 178 23.69 -30.37 10.75
CA ILE A 178 25.15 -30.34 10.99
C ILE A 178 25.51 -30.65 12.46
N GLY A 179 24.54 -30.94 13.33
CA GLY A 179 24.82 -31.49 14.67
C GLY A 179 25.70 -30.59 15.55
N ALA A 180 25.74 -29.29 15.29
CA ALA A 180 26.67 -28.34 15.91
C ALA A 180 26.09 -27.59 17.13
N CYS A 181 24.88 -27.90 17.58
CA CYS A 181 24.36 -27.40 18.86
C CYS A 181 24.69 -28.36 20.00
N ARG A 182 25.99 -28.55 20.28
CA ARG A 182 26.42 -28.90 21.63
C ARG A 182 26.57 -27.59 22.40
N VAL A 183 25.53 -27.17 23.10
CA VAL A 183 25.72 -26.21 24.18
C VAL A 183 26.27 -26.98 25.37
N ALA A 184 27.54 -26.76 25.65
CA ALA A 184 28.16 -27.12 26.90
C ALA A 184 27.65 -26.17 28.00
N ALA A 185 27.01 -26.77 29.02
CA ALA A 185 27.06 -26.56 30.49
C ALA A 185 27.19 -25.11 31.05
N PRO A 186 26.51 -24.76 32.16
CA PRO A 186 26.53 -25.51 33.44
C PRO A 186 25.20 -26.13 33.90
#